data_AF-A0A4V3T2J7-F1
#
_entry.id   AF-A0A4V3T2J7-F1
#
_cell.length_a   1.000
_cell.length_b   1.000
_cell.length_c   1.000
_cell.angle_alpha   90.00
_cell.angle_beta   90.00
_cell.angle_gamma   90.00
#
_symmetry.space_group_name_H-M   'P 1'
#
loop_
_entity.id
_entity.type
_entity.pdbx_description
1 polymer ?
#
loop_
_entity_poly.entity_id
_entity_poly.type
_entity_poly.pdbx_seq_one_letter_code
_entity_poly.pdbx_strand_id
1 'polypeptide(L)' 'MLSAAEATLEQGAEDEGERRRIRAKLYAPPKGSQPQRGARPPGMGLGMGDAQALAAQLAAEDARLTGGNTG' A
#
# COMPACT_ATOMS: atom_id res chain seq x y z
N MET A 1 14.29 -11.77 -11.04
CA MET A 1 14.87 -13.14 -11.02
C MET A 1 14.20 -13.89 -9.87
N LEU A 2 13.44 -14.95 -10.17
CA LEU A 2 12.90 -15.83 -9.13
C LEU A 2 14.08 -16.59 -8.49
N SER A 3 14.07 -16.76 -7.17
CA SER A 3 15.09 -17.58 -6.50
C SER A 3 15.03 -19.01 -7.05
N ALA A 4 16.19 -19.63 -7.28
CA ALA A 4 16.27 -20.98 -7.88
C ALA A 4 15.44 -22.03 -7.09
N ALA A 5 15.31 -21.84 -5.77
CA ALA A 5 14.49 -22.68 -4.91
C ALA A 5 12.97 -22.54 -5.18
N GLU A 6 12.50 -21.35 -5.55
CA GLU A 6 11.09 -21.10 -5.84
C GLU A 6 10.70 -21.71 -7.18
N ALA A 7 11.59 -21.61 -8.17
CA ALA A 7 11.39 -22.19 -9.49
C ALA A 7 11.25 -23.72 -9.43
N THR A 8 12.03 -24.40 -8.61
CA THR A 8 11.92 -25.86 -8.42
C THR A 8 10.59 -26.25 -7.76
N LEU A 9 10.11 -25.48 -6.79
CA LEU A 9 8.84 -25.74 -6.12
C LEU A 9 7.64 -25.50 -7.04
N GLU A 10 7.67 -24.45 -7.87
CA GLU A 10 6.58 -24.18 -8.83
C GLU A 10 6.62 -25.11 -10.06
N GLN A 11 7.79 -25.62 -10.45
CA GLN A 11 7.94 -26.61 -11.53
C GLN A 11 7.39 -27.98 -11.15
N GLY A 12 7.38 -28.33 -9.85
CA GLY A 12 6.79 -29.57 -9.36
C GLY A 12 5.27 -29.55 -9.22
N ALA A 13 4.62 -28.42 -9.48
CA ALA A 13 3.17 -28.28 -9.37
C ALA A 13 2.45 -28.85 -10.59
N GLU A 14 1.44 -29.67 -10.34
CA GLU A 14 0.65 -30.36 -11.38
C GLU A 14 -0.30 -29.38 -12.10
N ASP A 15 -0.78 -28.36 -11.39
CA ASP A 15 -1.70 -27.37 -11.94
C ASP A 15 -1.45 -25.92 -11.42
N GLU A 16 -2.17 -24.97 -12.03
CA GLU A 16 -2.08 -23.56 -11.66
C GLU A 16 -2.72 -23.24 -10.30
N GLY A 17 -3.61 -24.11 -9.81
CA GLY A 17 -4.18 -24.01 -8.47
C GLY A 17 -3.15 -24.35 -7.40
N GLU A 18 -2.34 -25.37 -7.65
CA GLU A 18 -1.26 -25.83 -6.79
C GLU A 18 -0.12 -24.81 -6.76
N ARG A 19 0.29 -24.27 -7.92
CA ARG A 19 1.24 -23.13 -7.97
C ARG A 19 0.79 -21.97 -7.09
N ARG A 20 -0.49 -21.59 -7.16
CA ARG A 20 -1.06 -20.53 -6.32
C ARG A 20 -1.01 -20.89 -4.83
N ARG A 21 -1.28 -22.14 -4.44
CA ARG A 21 -1.19 -22.60 -3.05
C ARG A 21 0.25 -22.60 -2.53
N ILE A 22 1.21 -23.06 -3.34
CA ILE A 22 2.63 -23.06 -3.01
C ILE A 22 3.10 -21.62 -2.78
N ARG A 23 2.78 -20.72 -3.72
CA ARG A 23 3.10 -19.29 -3.59
C ARG A 23 2.45 -18.66 -2.35
N ALA A 24 1.17 -18.96 -2.11
CA ALA A 24 0.47 -18.45 -0.93
C ALA A 24 1.12 -18.92 0.39
N LYS A 25 1.65 -20.15 0.44
CA LYS A 25 2.36 -20.67 1.62
C LYS A 25 3.76 -20.07 1.76
N LEU A 26 4.50 -19.95 0.66
CA LEU A 26 5.87 -19.44 0.66
C LEU A 26 5.93 -17.99 1.10
N TYR A 27 4.97 -17.19 0.64
CA TYR A 27 4.86 -15.76 0.97
C TYR A 27 3.85 -15.48 2.08
N ALA A 28 3.36 -16.51 2.78
CA ALA A 28 2.50 -16.31 3.93
C ALA A 28 3.28 -15.62 5.05
N PRO A 29 2.70 -14.59 5.70
CA PRO A 29 3.26 -14.07 6.94
C PRO A 29 3.37 -15.21 7.98
N PRO A 30 4.43 -15.25 8.79
CA PRO A 30 4.56 -16.25 9.84
C PRO A 30 3.34 -16.22 10.78
N LYS A 31 3.02 -17.39 11.37
CA LYS A 31 1.91 -17.51 12.31
C LYS A 31 2.08 -16.49 13.44
N GLY A 32 1.09 -15.63 13.63
CA GLY A 32 1.12 -14.57 14.64
C GLY A 32 1.54 -13.19 14.14
N SER A 33 2.06 -13.06 12.90
CA SER A 33 2.38 -11.76 12.29
C SER A 33 1.26 -11.22 11.41
N GLN A 34 0.05 -11.75 11.52
CA GLN A 34 -1.07 -11.20 10.76
C GLN A 34 -1.30 -9.77 11.24
N PRO A 35 -1.19 -8.76 10.36
CA PRO A 35 -1.58 -7.41 10.74
C PRO A 35 -3.05 -7.48 11.11
N GLN A 36 -3.34 -7.16 12.37
CA GLN A 36 -4.69 -7.10 12.90
C GLN A 36 -5.44 -6.12 12.01
N ARG A 37 -6.35 -6.60 11.17
CA ARG A 37 -7.16 -5.76 10.27
C ARG A 37 -7.93 -4.78 11.15
N GLY A 38 -7.43 -3.56 11.29
CA GLY A 38 -7.98 -2.54 12.18
C GLY A 38 -6.96 -1.83 13.08
N ALA A 39 -5.75 -2.36 13.25
CA ALA A 39 -4.69 -1.66 13.97
C ALA A 39 -4.03 -0.62 13.06
N ARG A 40 -4.76 0.45 12.74
CA ARG A 40 -4.14 1.68 12.25
C ARG A 40 -3.36 2.23 13.45
N PRO A 41 -2.03 2.41 13.37
CA PRO A 41 -1.26 2.96 14.49
C PRO A 41 -1.88 4.31 14.89
N PRO A 42 -2.20 4.52 16.19
CA PRO A 42 -2.75 5.79 16.63
C PRO A 42 -1.76 6.91 16.28
N GLY A 43 -2.23 7.95 15.60
CA GLY A 43 -1.41 9.10 15.19
C GLY A 43 -0.82 9.05 13.77
N MET A 44 -1.12 8.03 12.96
CA MET A 44 -0.61 7.94 11.58
C MET A 44 -1.61 8.47 10.54
N GLY A 45 -2.33 9.54 10.90
CA GLY A 45 -3.21 10.29 10.01
C GLY A 45 -3.13 11.77 10.35
N LEU A 46 -3.24 12.65 9.34
CA LEU A 46 -3.39 14.09 9.59
C LEU A 46 -4.59 14.29 10.51
N GLY A 47 -4.39 15.03 11.59
CA GLY A 47 -5.50 15.48 12.42
C GLY A 47 -6.46 16.35 11.59
N MET A 48 -7.72 16.45 12.02
CA MET A 48 -8.69 17.31 11.32
C MET A 48 -8.18 18.76 11.19
N GLY A 49 -7.45 19.25 12.20
CA GLY A 49 -6.81 20.58 12.16
C GLY A 49 -5.69 20.68 11.12
N ASP A 50 -4.83 19.66 11.02
CA ASP A 50 -3.77 19.61 10.01
C ASP A 50 -4.35 19.57 8.60
N ALA A 51 -5.43 18.80 8.41
CA ALA A 51 -6.14 18.71 7.14
C ALA A 51 -6.77 20.07 6.75
N GLN A 52 -7.34 20.80 7.70
CA GLN A 52 -7.87 22.15 7.47
C GLN A 52 -6.78 23.15 7.12
N ALA A 53 -5.63 23.09 7.80
CA ALA A 53 -4.48 23.95 7.50
C ALA A 53 -3.94 23.68 6.08
N LEU A 54 -3.82 22.42 5.68
CA LEU A 54 -3.39 22.04 4.33
C LEU A 54 -4.40 22.53 3.28
N ALA A 55 -5.70 22.36 3.53
CA ALA A 55 -6.75 22.83 2.63
C ALA A 55 -6.73 24.37 2.47
N ALA A 56 -6.48 25.10 3.55
CA ALA A 56 -6.36 26.57 3.50
C ALA A 56 -5.14 27.02 2.68
N GLN A 57 -4.01 26.32 2.79
CA GLN A 57 -2.81 26.60 1.99
C GLN A 57 -3.07 26.34 0.50
N LEU A 58 -3.69 25.21 0.16
CA LEU A 58 -4.07 24.86 -1.21
C LEU A 58 -5.03 25.90 -1.81
N ALA A 59 -6.05 26.33 -1.06
CA ALA A 59 -6.98 27.36 -1.53
C ALA A 59 -6.29 28.71 -1.79
N ALA A 60 -5.32 29.08 -0.95
CA ALA A 60 -4.54 30.30 -1.15
C ALA A 60 -3.61 30.21 -2.38
N GLU A 61 -3.06 29.03 -2.66
CA GLU A 61 -2.24 28.78 -3.85
C GLU A 61 -3.09 28.79 -5.13
N ASP A 62 -4.25 28.15 -5.12
CA ASP A 62 -5.20 28.13 -6.24
C ASP A 62 -5.69 29.53 -6.61
N ALA A 63 -5.97 30.37 -5.60
CA ALA A 63 -6.34 31.77 -5.83
C ALA A 63 -5.20 32.58 -6.48
N ARG A 64 -3.94 32.30 -6.15
CA ARG A 64 -2.78 32.97 -6.77
C ARG A 64 -2.57 32.51 -8.21
N LEU A 65 -2.71 31.22 -8.47
CA LEU A 65 -2.56 30.65 -9.82
C LEU A 65 -3.69 31.12 -10.73
N THR A 66 -4.93 31.13 -10.24
CA THR A 66 -6.10 31.58 -11.00
C THR A 66 -6.09 33.09 -11.22
N GLY A 67 -5.68 33.88 -10.22
CA GLY A 67 -5.57 35.34 -10.35
C GLY A 67 -4.37 35.83 -11.17
N GLY A 68 -3.36 34.99 -11.40
CA GLY A 68 -2.17 35.32 -12.18
C GLY A 68 -2.26 34.99 -13.68
N ASN A 69 -3.31 34.31 -14.13
CA ASN A 69 -3.44 33.82 -15.50
C ASN A 69 -4.42 34.62 -16.39
N THR A 70 -4.77 35.85 -15.98
CA THR A 70 -5.58 36.80 -16.77
C THR A 70 -4.73 37.96 -17.31
N GLY A 71 -3.57 37.64 -17.88
CA GLY A 71 -2.68 38.57 -18.58
C GLY A 71 -2.42 38.11 -20.01
#